data_AF-A0A7S1YBW4-F1
#
_entry.id   AF-A0A7S1YBW4-F1
#
_cell.length_a   1.000
_cell.length_b   1.000
_cell.length_c   1.000
_cell.angle_alpha   90.00
_cell.angle_beta   90.00
_cell.angle_gamma   90.00
#
_symmetry.space_group_name_H-M   'P 1'
#
loop_
_entity.id
_entity.type
_entity.pdbx_description
1 polymer ?
#
loop_
_entity_poly.entity_id
_entity_poly.type
_entity_poly.pdbx_seq_one_letter_code
_entity_poly.pdbx_strand_id
1 'polypeptide(L)'
;MTNPCSSQQERLAAAAEELVRAAVSESDAAALAIGRATVAGLDEMTKGSASLKESLEEKLNTVNENISDLKSDVTSIKESLTTIVELMKNEHRNKRIEFALSNLDLAVGKQFTYEYKIESSITTKQGEPKDLFQSILQAFRKGEGLPLPTFFPGYYRNESEKDAYPEAKRTEVVNILHNLLGVKPRVEVDDDGRHTIYYA
;
A
#
# COMPACT_ATOMS: atom_id res chain seq x y z
N MET A 1 -15.67 -68.55 -95.08
CA MET A 1 -15.06 -67.22 -95.24
C MET A 1 -15.30 -66.45 -93.95
N THR A 2 -14.36 -66.52 -93.01
CA THR A 2 -14.40 -65.73 -91.78
C THR A 2 -13.87 -64.33 -92.08
N ASN A 3 -14.65 -63.30 -91.76
CA ASN A 3 -14.35 -61.91 -92.07
C ASN A 3 -13.12 -61.46 -91.27
N PRO A 4 -11.99 -61.07 -91.90
CA PRO A 4 -10.79 -60.63 -91.19
C PRO A 4 -10.97 -59.28 -90.46
N CYS A 5 -12.12 -58.62 -90.65
CA CYS A 5 -12.45 -57.32 -90.07
C CYS A 5 -12.86 -57.39 -88.58
N SER A 6 -13.46 -58.51 -88.10
CA SER A 6 -13.96 -58.59 -86.71
C SER A 6 -12.83 -58.76 -85.69
N SER A 7 -11.74 -59.45 -86.04
CA SER A 7 -10.62 -59.70 -85.13
C SER A 7 -9.73 -58.48 -84.92
N GLN A 8 -9.68 -57.54 -85.87
CA GLN A 8 -9.01 -56.25 -85.67
C GLN A 8 -9.82 -55.34 -84.76
N GLN A 9 -11.14 -55.34 -84.89
CA GLN A 9 -12.04 -54.53 -84.05
C GLN A 9 -12.03 -54.99 -82.58
N GLU A 10 -12.04 -56.29 -82.32
CA GLU A 10 -11.92 -56.84 -80.96
C GLU A 10 -10.56 -56.53 -80.33
N ARG A 11 -9.47 -56.58 -81.09
CA ARG A 11 -8.12 -56.23 -80.59
C ARG A 11 -7.99 -54.73 -80.29
N LEU A 12 -8.62 -53.88 -81.09
CA LEU A 12 -8.70 -52.43 -80.84
C LEU A 12 -9.52 -52.11 -79.61
N ALA A 13 -10.67 -52.78 -79.41
CA ALA A 13 -11.50 -52.61 -78.23
C ALA A 13 -10.75 -53.03 -76.95
N ALA A 14 -10.08 -54.19 -76.97
CA ALA A 14 -9.28 -54.65 -75.83
C ALA A 14 -8.11 -53.70 -75.52
N ALA A 15 -7.40 -53.19 -76.54
CA ALA A 15 -6.32 -52.22 -76.34
C ALA A 15 -6.83 -50.87 -75.78
N ALA A 16 -8.01 -50.41 -76.22
CA ALA A 16 -8.64 -49.21 -75.69
C ALA A 16 -9.09 -49.37 -74.23
N GLU A 17 -9.66 -50.53 -73.89
CA GLU A 17 -10.08 -50.86 -72.53
C GLU A 17 -8.88 -50.94 -71.58
N GLU A 18 -7.76 -51.52 -72.04
CA GLU A 18 -6.51 -51.59 -71.27
C GLU A 18 -5.84 -50.21 -71.09
N LEU A 19 -5.90 -49.33 -72.10
CA LEU A 19 -5.47 -47.94 -71.99
C LEU A 19 -6.32 -47.14 -71.00
N VAL A 20 -7.65 -47.30 -71.02
CA VAL A 20 -8.55 -46.66 -70.04
C VAL A 20 -8.23 -47.17 -68.63
N ARG A 21 -8.02 -48.48 -68.47
CA ARG A 21 -7.65 -49.08 -67.18
C ARG A 21 -6.31 -48.57 -66.66
N ALA A 22 -5.31 -48.43 -67.54
CA ALA A 22 -4.01 -47.85 -67.21
C ALA A 22 -4.15 -46.38 -66.77
N ALA A 23 -4.89 -45.57 -67.53
CA ALA A 23 -5.11 -44.16 -67.20
C ALA A 23 -5.86 -43.96 -65.86
N VAL A 24 -6.86 -44.81 -65.57
CA VAL A 24 -7.57 -44.80 -64.27
C VAL A 24 -6.61 -45.18 -63.14
N SER A 25 -5.78 -46.21 -63.33
CA SER A 25 -4.80 -46.61 -62.30
C SER A 25 -3.75 -45.55 -62.01
N GLU A 26 -3.33 -44.79 -63.03
CA GLU A 26 -2.39 -43.67 -62.87
C GLU A 26 -3.05 -42.48 -62.14
N SER A 27 -4.31 -42.18 -62.45
CA SER A 27 -5.11 -41.18 -61.74
C SER A 27 -5.29 -41.52 -60.26
N ASP A 28 -5.62 -42.78 -59.95
CA ASP A 28 -5.78 -43.26 -58.57
C ASP A 28 -4.45 -43.21 -57.80
N ALA A 29 -3.34 -43.57 -58.45
CA ALA A 29 -2.01 -43.46 -57.88
C ALA A 29 -1.62 -41.99 -57.58
N ALA A 30 -1.94 -41.06 -58.47
CA ALA A 30 -1.73 -39.63 -58.27
C ALA A 30 -2.57 -39.08 -57.11
N ALA A 31 -3.86 -39.45 -57.04
CA ALA A 31 -4.74 -39.07 -55.94
C ALA A 31 -4.24 -39.59 -54.58
N LEU A 32 -3.76 -40.84 -54.53
CA LEU A 32 -3.12 -41.42 -53.34
C LEU A 32 -1.84 -40.69 -52.94
N ALA A 33 -1.00 -40.30 -53.91
CA ALA A 33 0.21 -39.55 -53.65
C ALA A 33 -0.11 -38.16 -53.04
N ILE A 34 -1.10 -37.46 -53.59
CA ILE A 34 -1.59 -36.17 -53.06
C ILE A 34 -2.16 -36.34 -51.65
N GLY A 35 -2.97 -37.38 -51.42
CA GLY A 35 -3.53 -37.68 -50.11
C GLY A 35 -2.44 -37.90 -49.06
N ARG A 36 -1.42 -38.70 -49.39
CA ARG A 36 -0.26 -38.93 -48.49
C ARG A 36 0.51 -37.65 -48.19
N ALA A 37 0.77 -36.82 -49.21
CA ALA A 37 1.45 -35.55 -49.03
C ALA A 37 0.65 -34.58 -48.14
N THR A 38 -0.67 -34.55 -48.32
CA THR A 38 -1.57 -33.72 -47.50
C THR A 38 -1.57 -34.17 -46.04
N VAL A 39 -1.66 -35.48 -45.79
CA VAL A 39 -1.60 -36.05 -44.43
C VAL A 39 -0.25 -35.76 -43.77
N ALA A 40 0.86 -35.90 -44.51
CA ALA A 40 2.18 -35.56 -43.99
C ALA A 40 2.29 -34.07 -43.63
N GLY A 41 1.76 -33.17 -44.47
CA GLY A 41 1.71 -31.74 -44.17
C GLY A 41 0.87 -31.41 -42.94
N LEU A 42 -0.27 -32.08 -42.75
CA LEU A 42 -1.11 -31.91 -41.56
C LEU A 42 -0.40 -32.40 -40.28
N ASP A 43 0.33 -33.52 -40.35
CA ASP A 43 1.11 -34.05 -39.23
C ASP A 43 2.22 -33.06 -38.83
N GLU A 44 2.93 -32.51 -39.81
CA GLU A 44 3.98 -31.49 -39.59
C GLU A 44 3.41 -30.19 -39.00
N MET A 45 2.26 -29.72 -39.51
CA MET A 45 1.55 -28.57 -38.93
C MET A 45 1.10 -28.84 -37.49
N THR A 46 0.62 -30.04 -37.19
CA THR A 46 0.17 -30.43 -35.84
C THR A 46 1.35 -30.42 -34.87
N LYS A 47 2.50 -30.99 -35.27
CA LYS A 47 3.74 -30.95 -34.50
C LYS A 47 4.22 -29.52 -34.27
N GLY A 48 4.26 -28.70 -35.32
CA GLY A 48 4.61 -27.29 -35.22
C GLY A 48 3.70 -26.52 -34.28
N SER A 49 2.39 -26.77 -34.33
CA SER A 49 1.42 -26.15 -33.42
C SER A 49 1.61 -26.60 -31.97
N ALA A 50 1.98 -27.87 -31.73
CA ALA A 50 2.26 -28.38 -30.39
C ALA A 50 3.51 -27.71 -29.80
N SER A 51 4.60 -27.61 -30.58
CA SER A 51 5.83 -26.94 -30.14
C SER A 51 5.63 -25.44 -29.88
N LEU A 52 4.82 -24.77 -30.71
CA LEU A 52 4.46 -23.38 -30.47
C LEU A 52 3.66 -23.21 -29.18
N LYS A 53 2.72 -24.11 -28.91
CA LYS A 53 1.95 -24.11 -27.68
C LYS A 53 2.85 -24.28 -26.45
N GLU A 54 3.74 -25.26 -26.47
CA GLU A 54 4.70 -25.53 -25.39
C GLU A 54 5.60 -24.31 -25.13
N SER A 55 6.17 -23.71 -26.18
CA SER A 55 6.98 -22.51 -26.05
C SER A 55 6.22 -21.31 -25.47
N LEU A 56 4.93 -21.18 -25.80
CA LEU A 56 4.07 -20.14 -25.22
C LEU A 56 3.75 -20.42 -23.75
N GLU A 57 3.47 -21.67 -23.40
CA GLU A 57 3.21 -22.08 -22.02
C GLU A 57 4.44 -21.84 -21.13
N GLU A 58 5.64 -22.18 -21.60
CA GLU A 58 6.90 -21.89 -20.90
C GLU A 58 7.08 -20.38 -20.68
N LYS A 59 6.91 -19.57 -21.72
CA LYS A 59 7.03 -18.11 -21.61
C LYS A 59 6.00 -17.52 -20.65
N LEU A 60 4.76 -18.03 -20.68
CA LEU A 60 3.71 -17.60 -19.76
C LEU A 60 4.05 -17.96 -18.31
N ASN A 61 4.61 -19.16 -18.07
CA ASN A 61 5.05 -19.56 -16.75
C ASN A 61 6.16 -18.64 -16.23
N THR A 62 7.18 -18.34 -17.04
CA THR A 62 8.23 -17.39 -16.66
C THR A 62 7.67 -16.00 -16.37
N VAL A 63 6.71 -15.51 -17.17
CA VAL A 63 6.06 -14.22 -16.91
C VAL A 63 5.28 -14.26 -15.60
N ASN A 64 4.56 -15.35 -15.31
CA ASN A 64 3.81 -15.50 -14.06
C ASN A 64 4.73 -15.52 -12.83
N GLU A 65 5.87 -16.21 -12.92
CA GLU A 65 6.90 -16.21 -11.87
C GLU A 65 7.43 -14.80 -11.63
N ASN A 66 7.85 -14.10 -12.69
CA ASN A 66 8.32 -12.72 -12.59
C ASN A 66 7.27 -11.77 -11.99
N ILE A 67 5.99 -11.93 -12.36
CA ILE A 67 4.89 -11.14 -11.78
C ILE A 67 4.73 -11.43 -10.29
N SER A 68 4.84 -12.70 -9.88
CA SER A 68 4.75 -13.10 -8.48
C SER A 68 5.88 -12.47 -7.65
N ASP A 69 7.11 -12.52 -8.16
CA ASP A 69 8.28 -11.93 -7.50
C ASP A 69 8.15 -10.42 -7.37
N LEU A 70 7.77 -9.73 -8.46
CA LEU A 70 7.52 -8.28 -8.43
C LEU A 70 6.43 -7.89 -7.44
N LYS A 71 5.37 -8.70 -7.31
CA LYS A 71 4.31 -8.45 -6.32
C LYS A 71 4.84 -8.55 -4.89
N SER A 72 5.73 -9.50 -4.62
CA SER A 72 6.41 -9.64 -3.34
C SER A 72 7.26 -8.40 -3.03
N ASP A 73 8.10 -7.97 -3.98
CA ASP A 73 8.96 -6.80 -3.84
C ASP A 73 8.16 -5.52 -3.58
N VAL A 74 7.09 -5.30 -4.34
CA VAL A 74 6.20 -4.13 -4.16
C VAL A 74 5.54 -4.13 -2.77
N THR A 75 5.18 -5.30 -2.24
CA THR A 75 4.60 -5.42 -0.90
C THR A 75 5.63 -5.04 0.16
N SER A 76 6.86 -5.54 0.05
CA SER A 76 7.96 -5.22 0.96
C SER A 76 8.33 -3.73 0.94
N ILE A 77 8.36 -3.12 -0.25
CA ILE A 77 8.62 -1.68 -0.41
C ILE A 77 7.52 -0.85 0.27
N LYS A 78 6.25 -1.25 0.14
CA LYS A 78 5.13 -0.53 0.76
C LYS A 78 5.21 -0.56 2.29
N GLU A 79 5.57 -1.70 2.86
CA GLU A 79 5.77 -1.85 4.32
C GLU A 79 6.92 -0.96 4.79
N SER A 80 8.06 -1.03 4.11
CA SER A 80 9.24 -0.20 4.40
C SER A 80 8.91 1.30 4.32
N LEU A 81 8.15 1.72 3.29
CA LEU A 81 7.74 3.11 3.13
C LEU A 81 6.80 3.57 4.24
N THR A 82 5.90 2.70 4.70
CA THR A 82 5.01 2.99 5.83
C THR A 82 5.81 3.24 7.10
N THR A 83 6.80 2.38 7.39
CA THR A 83 7.72 2.57 8.53
C THR A 83 8.51 3.86 8.42
N ILE A 84 9.06 4.19 7.25
CA ILE A 84 9.81 5.44 7.04
C ILE A 84 8.91 6.66 7.29
N VAL A 85 7.68 6.66 6.79
CA VAL A 85 6.73 7.76 7.01
C VAL A 85 6.44 7.96 8.51
N GLU A 86 6.28 6.88 9.26
CA GLU A 86 6.09 6.95 10.72
C GLU A 86 7.32 7.50 11.44
N LEU A 87 8.52 7.02 11.07
CA LEU A 87 9.78 7.53 11.62
C LEU A 87 9.98 9.02 11.32
N MET A 88 9.71 9.46 10.09
CA MET A 88 9.80 10.87 9.69
C MET A 88 8.80 11.75 10.46
N LYS A 89 7.56 11.28 10.66
CA LYS A 89 6.57 11.99 11.49
C LYS A 89 7.06 12.16 12.92
N ASN A 90 7.60 11.09 13.51
CA ASN A 90 8.15 11.12 14.87
C ASN A 90 9.38 12.04 14.98
N GLU A 91 10.28 12.00 13.99
CA GLU A 91 11.46 12.87 13.95
C GLU A 91 11.07 14.35 13.83
N HIS A 92 10.13 14.67 12.94
CA HIS A 92 9.64 16.04 12.75
C HIS A 92 8.98 16.58 14.01
N ARG A 93 8.14 15.76 14.66
CA ARG A 93 7.58 16.08 15.98
C ARG A 93 8.69 16.37 16.99
N ASN A 94 9.67 15.48 17.11
CA ASN A 94 10.75 15.62 18.08
C ASN A 94 11.59 16.88 17.82
N LYS A 95 11.90 17.20 16.57
CA LYS A 95 12.60 18.45 16.22
C LYS A 95 11.84 19.70 16.68
N ARG A 96 10.51 19.73 16.53
CA ARG A 96 9.68 20.83 17.04
C ARG A 96 9.72 20.93 18.56
N ILE A 97 9.70 19.78 19.24
CA ILE A 97 9.79 19.72 20.71
C ILE A 97 11.18 20.20 21.18
N GLU A 98 12.27 19.78 20.55
CA GLU A 98 13.63 20.25 20.88
C GLU A 98 13.77 21.77 20.65
N PHE A 99 13.20 22.28 19.56
CA PHE A 99 13.11 23.71 19.32
C PHE A 99 12.34 24.41 20.45
N ALA A 100 11.17 23.90 20.83
CA ALA A 100 10.36 24.48 21.90
C ALA A 100 11.08 24.45 23.26
N LEU A 101 11.76 23.35 23.60
CA LEU A 101 12.57 23.23 24.82
C LEU A 101 13.70 24.26 24.84
N SER A 102 14.37 24.47 23.70
CA SER A 102 15.47 25.42 23.58
C SER A 102 15.03 26.89 23.61
N ASN A 103 13.77 27.17 23.25
CA ASN A 103 13.21 28.52 23.16
C ASN A 103 12.16 28.81 24.24
N LEU A 104 12.07 27.95 25.26
CA LEU A 104 11.01 28.03 26.26
C LEU A 104 11.04 29.35 27.04
N ASP A 105 12.24 29.85 27.33
CA ASP A 105 12.47 31.11 28.05
C ASP A 105 11.98 32.35 27.27
N LEU A 106 11.85 32.25 25.94
CA LEU A 106 11.35 33.34 25.09
C LEU A 106 9.81 33.38 25.06
N ALA A 107 9.16 32.21 25.20
CA ALA A 107 7.72 32.09 25.06
C ALA A 107 6.99 32.11 26.40
N VAL A 108 7.60 31.61 27.47
CA VAL A 108 7.00 31.55 28.79
C VAL A 108 7.40 32.81 29.57
N GLY A 109 6.53 33.82 29.55
CA GLY A 109 6.74 35.05 30.30
C GLY A 109 6.73 34.83 31.81
N LYS A 110 7.43 35.70 32.55
CA LYS A 110 7.53 35.69 34.04
C LYS A 110 6.18 35.84 34.78
N GLN A 111 5.07 36.04 34.07
CA GLN A 111 3.75 36.34 34.63
C GLN A 111 2.82 35.13 34.73
N PHE A 112 3.20 33.99 34.16
CA PHE A 112 2.45 32.77 34.43
C PHE A 112 2.76 32.34 35.86
N THR A 113 1.75 32.14 36.69
CA THR A 113 1.88 31.51 38.00
C THR A 113 0.75 30.54 38.12
N TYR A 114 1.05 29.32 38.56
CA TYR A 114 0.05 28.31 38.79
C TYR A 114 0.30 27.66 40.14
N GLU A 115 -0.81 27.26 40.75
CA GLU A 115 -0.84 26.56 42.01
C GLU A 115 -1.23 25.12 41.73
N TYR A 116 -0.63 24.17 42.44
CA TYR A 116 -1.02 22.77 42.35
C TYR A 116 -1.11 22.15 43.75
N LYS A 117 -2.03 21.20 43.92
CA LYS A 117 -2.28 20.52 45.18
C LYS A 117 -1.42 19.25 45.27
N ILE A 118 -0.69 19.09 46.38
CA ILE A 118 0.05 17.86 46.70
C ILE A 118 -0.66 17.17 47.88
N GLU A 119 -1.32 16.05 47.62
CA GLU A 119 -2.00 15.19 48.61
C GLU A 119 -3.00 15.93 49.53
N SER A 120 -3.50 15.26 50.58
CA SER A 120 -4.60 15.67 51.45
C SER A 120 -4.38 16.97 52.25
N SER A 121 -3.18 17.57 52.15
CA SER A 121 -2.90 18.92 52.66
C SER A 121 -3.04 19.93 51.52
N ILE A 122 -3.77 21.03 51.73
CA ILE A 122 -3.80 22.16 50.79
C ILE A 122 -2.46 22.89 50.93
N THR A 123 -1.39 22.29 50.42
CA THR A 123 -0.09 22.96 50.31
C THR A 123 -0.02 23.52 48.90
N THR A 124 -0.37 24.80 48.79
CA THR A 124 -0.26 25.57 47.57
C THR A 124 1.22 25.87 47.31
N LYS A 125 1.82 25.17 46.33
CA LYS A 125 3.13 25.57 45.81
C LYS A 125 2.95 26.31 44.50
N GLN A 126 3.54 27.50 44.42
CA GLN A 126 3.75 28.17 43.13
C GLN A 126 4.82 27.39 42.37
N GLY A 127 4.45 26.80 41.24
CA GLY A 127 5.41 26.18 40.33
C GLY A 127 6.01 27.21 39.40
N GLU A 128 7.28 27.06 39.03
CA GLU A 128 7.84 27.87 37.95
C GLU A 128 7.17 27.46 36.63
N PRO A 129 6.66 28.42 35.84
CA PRO A 129 6.03 28.14 34.55
C PRO A 129 6.86 27.24 33.66
N LYS A 130 8.17 27.48 33.65
CA LYS A 130 9.14 26.73 32.87
C LYS A 130 9.07 25.23 33.17
N ASP A 131 8.95 24.85 34.43
CA ASP A 131 8.91 23.45 34.84
C ASP A 131 7.67 22.73 34.30
N LEU A 132 6.52 23.40 34.30
CA LEU A 132 5.28 22.85 33.73
C LEU A 132 5.45 22.60 32.23
N PHE A 133 5.84 23.63 31.47
CA PHE A 133 5.97 23.48 30.02
C PHE A 133 7.08 22.51 29.64
N GLN A 134 8.18 22.47 30.38
CA GLN A 134 9.24 21.48 30.19
C GLN A 134 8.72 20.07 30.43
N SER A 135 7.94 19.85 31.49
CA SER A 135 7.32 18.55 31.77
C SER A 135 6.36 18.13 30.65
N ILE A 136 5.55 19.07 30.14
CA ILE A 136 4.63 18.81 29.02
C ILE A 136 5.40 18.42 27.76
N LEU A 137 6.42 19.19 27.39
CA LEU A 137 7.25 18.94 26.21
C LEU A 137 8.00 17.60 26.32
N GLN A 138 8.47 17.24 27.52
CA GLN A 138 9.09 15.94 27.78
C GLN A 138 8.08 14.78 27.66
N ALA A 139 6.84 14.95 28.13
CA ALA A 139 5.78 13.95 27.92
C ALA A 139 5.47 13.80 26.42
N PHE A 140 5.35 14.90 25.67
CA PHE A 140 5.14 14.88 24.23
C PHE A 140 6.27 14.15 23.48
N ARG A 141 7.51 14.31 23.92
CA ARG A 141 8.67 13.61 23.34
C ARG A 141 8.54 12.09 23.48
N LYS A 142 7.99 11.63 24.60
CA LYS A 142 7.70 10.21 24.87
C LYS A 142 6.43 9.70 24.15
N GLY A 143 5.63 10.60 23.58
CA GLY A 143 4.32 10.27 23.01
C GLY A 143 3.23 10.10 24.08
N GLU A 144 3.46 10.63 25.28
CA GLU A 144 2.55 10.55 26.42
C GLU A 144 1.80 11.87 26.60
N GLY A 145 0.63 11.80 27.23
CA GLY A 145 -0.06 12.99 27.75
C GLY A 145 0.48 13.39 29.12
N LEU A 146 0.34 14.67 29.46
CA LEU A 146 0.60 15.14 30.81
C LEU A 146 -0.69 15.64 31.46
N PRO A 147 -1.08 15.12 32.63
CA PRO A 147 -2.16 15.70 33.42
C PRO A 147 -1.81 17.15 33.79
N LEU A 148 -2.67 18.10 33.42
CA LEU A 148 -2.51 19.49 33.80
C LEU A 148 -2.82 19.68 35.29
N PRO A 149 -2.09 20.58 35.98
CA PRO A 149 -2.42 20.91 37.36
C PRO A 149 -3.80 21.57 37.43
N THR A 150 -4.48 21.39 38.55
CA THR A 150 -5.70 22.14 38.82
C THR A 150 -5.35 23.59 39.08
N PHE A 151 -5.77 24.48 38.19
CA PHE A 151 -5.52 25.92 38.33
C PHE A 151 -6.50 26.53 39.34
N PHE A 152 -5.99 27.18 40.37
CA PHE A 152 -6.79 27.95 41.33
C PHE A 152 -6.39 29.43 41.27
N PRO A 153 -7.34 30.37 41.29
CA PRO A 153 -7.09 31.74 41.71
C PRO A 153 -7.05 31.78 43.24
N GLY A 154 -6.09 32.51 43.81
CA GLY A 154 -5.94 32.62 45.27
C GLY A 154 -7.19 33.15 46.00
N TYR A 155 -8.11 33.83 45.31
CA TYR A 155 -9.43 34.24 45.81
C TYR A 155 -10.46 34.29 44.67
N TYR A 156 -11.57 33.56 44.79
CA TYR A 156 -12.73 33.70 43.90
C TYR A 156 -13.68 34.78 44.43
N ARG A 157 -14.19 35.69 43.59
CA ARG A 157 -15.23 36.65 43.99
C ARG A 157 -16.65 36.07 43.88
N ASN A 158 -16.86 35.03 43.06
CA ASN A 158 -18.16 34.36 42.87
C ASN A 158 -18.01 32.93 42.29
N GLU A 159 -19.10 32.15 42.24
CA GLU A 159 -19.10 30.77 41.70
C GLU A 159 -18.83 30.71 40.19
N SER A 160 -19.23 31.72 39.40
CA SER A 160 -18.95 31.73 37.96
C SER A 160 -17.46 31.89 37.62
N GLU A 161 -16.69 32.54 38.48
CA GLU A 161 -15.23 32.63 38.39
C GLU A 161 -14.54 31.30 38.73
N LYS A 162 -15.26 30.38 39.39
CA LYS A 162 -14.75 29.07 39.81
C LYS A 162 -14.36 28.19 38.63
N ASP A 163 -15.17 28.21 37.58
CA ASP A 163 -14.98 27.37 36.39
C ASP A 163 -14.32 28.13 35.23
N ALA A 164 -14.54 29.45 35.15
CA ALA A 164 -13.98 30.28 34.08
C ALA A 164 -12.45 30.46 34.19
N TYR A 165 -11.92 30.59 35.41
CA TYR A 165 -10.48 30.80 35.60
C TYR A 165 -9.63 29.58 35.20
N PRO A 166 -9.93 28.34 35.65
CA PRO A 166 -9.18 27.18 35.23
C PRO A 166 -9.20 26.95 33.71
N GLU A 167 -10.34 27.20 33.07
CA GLU A 167 -10.48 27.07 31.62
C GLU A 167 -9.66 28.11 30.85
N ALA A 168 -9.67 29.36 31.32
CA ALA A 168 -8.82 30.42 30.75
C ALA A 168 -7.33 30.07 30.87
N LYS A 169 -6.90 29.50 32.01
CA LYS A 169 -5.51 29.08 32.21
C LYS A 169 -5.13 27.87 31.35
N ARG A 170 -5.99 26.88 31.20
CA ARG A 170 -5.79 25.79 30.23
C ARG A 170 -5.64 26.32 28.81
N THR A 171 -6.49 27.25 28.42
CA THR A 171 -6.44 27.90 27.10
C THR A 171 -5.13 28.66 26.90
N GLU A 172 -4.65 29.37 27.92
CA GLU A 172 -3.34 30.05 27.90
C GLU A 172 -2.18 29.07 27.69
N VAL A 173 -2.14 27.96 28.42
CA VAL A 173 -1.14 26.90 28.25
C VAL A 173 -1.16 26.34 26.83
N VAL A 174 -2.35 26.02 26.31
CA VAL A 174 -2.53 25.51 24.94
C VAL A 174 -2.03 26.52 23.91
N ASN A 175 -2.32 27.81 24.09
CA ASN A 175 -1.89 28.86 23.17
C ASN A 175 -0.37 29.07 23.17
N ILE A 176 0.27 29.06 24.34
CA ILE A 176 1.73 29.16 24.46
C ILE A 176 2.39 27.98 23.75
N LEU A 177 1.91 26.75 24.01
CA LEU A 177 2.41 25.56 23.35
C LEU A 177 2.15 25.57 21.83
N HIS A 178 1.00 26.07 21.39
CA HIS A 178 0.70 26.23 19.97
C HIS A 178 1.70 27.17 19.29
N ASN A 179 2.03 28.29 19.92
CA ASN A 179 3.01 29.24 19.38
C ASN A 179 4.42 28.64 19.31
N LEU A 180 4.79 27.80 20.28
CA LEU A 180 6.09 27.12 20.32
C LEU A 180 6.21 25.97 19.33
N LEU A 181 5.17 25.14 19.23
CA LEU A 181 5.19 23.90 18.45
C LEU A 181 4.70 24.10 17.01
N GLY A 182 3.99 25.20 16.75
CA GLY A 182 3.28 25.45 15.49
C GLY A 182 2.15 24.44 15.23
N VAL A 183 1.71 23.72 16.26
CA VAL A 183 0.58 22.79 16.25
C VAL A 183 -0.15 22.94 17.57
N LYS A 184 -1.49 23.05 17.52
CA LYS A 184 -2.31 23.22 18.72
C LYS A 184 -2.43 21.87 19.46
N PRO A 185 -1.94 21.75 20.71
CA PRO A 185 -2.13 20.54 21.50
C PRO A 185 -3.62 20.25 21.75
N ARG A 186 -3.96 18.98 21.94
CA ARG A 186 -5.31 18.59 22.38
C ARG A 186 -5.36 18.46 23.90
N VAL A 187 -6.50 18.77 24.47
CA VAL A 187 -6.80 18.57 25.90
C VAL A 187 -8.00 17.67 25.98
N GLU A 188 -7.88 16.59 26.75
CA GLU A 188 -8.94 15.62 27.00
C GLU A 188 -9.28 15.63 28.48
N VAL A 189 -10.52 15.27 28.82
CA VAL A 189 -10.96 15.11 30.22
C VAL A 189 -10.98 13.62 30.51
N ASP A 190 -10.18 13.21 31.50
CA ASP A 190 -10.09 11.83 31.96
C ASP A 190 -11.31 11.47 32.82
N ASP A 191 -11.53 10.18 33.07
CA ASP A 191 -12.66 9.66 33.86
C ASP A 191 -12.70 10.21 35.30
N ASP A 192 -11.56 10.64 35.84
CA ASP A 192 -11.43 11.25 37.16
C ASP A 192 -11.62 12.78 37.16
N GLY A 193 -11.98 13.36 36.01
CA GLY A 193 -12.20 14.80 35.80
C GLY A 193 -10.92 15.60 35.60
N ARG A 194 -9.74 14.97 35.56
CA ARG A 194 -8.48 15.66 35.25
C ARG A 194 -8.40 15.98 33.77
N HIS A 195 -7.67 17.04 33.45
CA HIS A 195 -7.47 17.46 32.07
C HIS A 195 -6.06 17.04 31.65
N THR A 196 -5.95 16.13 30.69
CA THR A 196 -4.65 15.67 30.18
C THR A 196 -4.38 16.31 28.82
N ILE A 197 -3.19 16.91 28.69
CA ILE A 197 -2.75 17.54 27.44
C ILE A 197 -1.89 16.57 26.64
N TYR A 198 -2.16 16.47 25.33
CA TYR A 198 -1.43 15.62 24.38
C TYR A 198 -0.91 16.43 23.20
N TYR A 199 0.20 15.97 22.62
CA TYR A 199 0.66 16.43 21.31
C TYR A 199 -0.37 16.01 20.25
N ALA A 200 -0.67 16.90 19.29
CA ALA A 200 -1.69 16.67 18.26
C ALA A 200 -1.15 15.91 17.03
#